data_AF-A0A164IXE0-F1
#
_entry.id   AF-A0A164IXE0-F1
#
_cell.length_a   1.000
_cell.length_b   1.000
_cell.length_c   1.000
_cell.angle_alpha   90.00
_cell.angle_beta   90.00
_cell.angle_gamma   90.00
#
_symmetry.space_group_name_H-M   'P 1'
#
loop_
_entity.id
_entity.type
_entity.pdbx_description
1 polymer ?
#
loop_
_entity_poly.entity_id
_entity_poly.type
_entity_poly.pdbx_seq_one_letter_code
_entity_poly.pdbx_strand_id
1 'polypeptide(L)'
;MQATPQAKVRFYLDLFRCRLDTYAVRWENHRDGRSGWVSAIRGQWHKGMSATDASYLPLTDEVIDRHLRGGHHIGLYPSPGAGGNVRGITEPNSSA
;
A
#
# COMPACT_ATOMS: atom_id res chain seq x y z
N MET A 1 16.93 20.74 19.92
CA MET A 1 16.51 21.05 18.54
C MET A 1 15.69 19.87 18.04
N GLN A 2 14.47 20.09 17.55
CA GLN A 2 13.67 19.03 16.92
C GLN A 2 14.05 18.94 15.43
N ALA A 3 14.08 17.72 14.89
CA ALA A 3 14.25 17.51 13.45
C ALA A 3 13.06 18.11 12.67
N THR A 4 13.35 18.69 11.50
CA THR A 4 12.30 19.18 10.59
C THR A 4 11.44 18.01 10.09
N PRO A 5 10.18 18.26 9.68
CA PRO A 5 9.33 17.20 9.11
C PRO A 5 9.99 16.45 7.95
N GLN A 6 10.66 17.16 7.04
CA GLN A 6 11.36 16.58 5.91
C GLN A 6 12.53 15.69 6.34
N ALA A 7 13.28 16.08 7.37
CA ALA A 7 14.35 15.25 7.91
C ALA A 7 13.81 13.93 8.50
N LYS A 8 12.63 13.96 9.14
CA LYS A 8 11.97 12.76 9.65
C LYS A 8 11.49 11.83 8.54
N VAL A 9 10.91 12.39 7.47
CA VAL A 9 10.50 11.64 6.29
C VAL A 9 11.69 10.94 5.64
N ARG A 10 12.77 11.68 5.37
CA ARG A 10 14.01 11.14 4.79
C ARG A 10 14.59 10.02 5.65
N PHE A 11 14.68 10.26 6.96
CA PHE A 11 15.14 9.26 7.91
C PHE A 11 14.30 7.98 7.88
N TYR A 12 12.97 8.11 7.80
CA TYR A 12 12.06 6.96 7.74
C TYR A 12 12.24 6.15 6.46
N LEU A 13 12.38 6.82 5.31
CA LEU A 13 12.68 6.18 4.03
C LEU A 13 13.99 5.40 4.05
N ASP A 14 15.03 6.00 4.60
CA ASP A 14 16.37 5.40 4.69
C ASP A 14 16.39 4.22 5.67
N LEU A 15 15.72 4.36 6.83
CA LEU A 15 15.68 3.34 7.88
C LEU A 15 15.05 2.03 7.37
N PHE A 16 13.93 2.12 6.67
CA PHE A 16 13.21 0.96 6.14
C PHE A 16 13.64 0.56 4.72
N ARG A 17 14.58 1.29 4.13
CA ARG A 17 15.01 1.12 2.72
C ARG A 17 13.81 1.03 1.78
N CYS A 18 12.87 1.95 1.96
CA CYS A 18 11.60 1.92 1.26
C CYS A 18 11.76 2.06 -0.25
N ARG A 19 10.99 1.29 -1.00
CA ARG A 19 10.76 1.56 -2.42
C ARG A 19 9.91 2.82 -2.55
N LEU A 20 10.31 3.72 -3.45
CA LEU A 20 9.66 5.01 -3.68
C LEU A 20 8.61 4.97 -4.80
N ASP A 21 8.60 3.90 -5.58
CA ASP A 21 7.76 3.73 -6.76
C ASP A 21 6.35 3.22 -6.42
N THR A 22 6.17 2.57 -5.27
CA THR A 22 4.86 2.17 -4.76
C THR A 22 4.85 2.05 -3.25
N TYR A 23 3.66 2.16 -2.67
CA TYR A 23 3.38 1.77 -1.28
C TYR A 23 2.13 0.89 -1.23
N ALA A 24 1.77 0.36 -0.08
CA ALA A 24 0.56 -0.44 0.09
C ALA A 24 -0.49 0.26 0.93
N VAL A 25 -1.75 0.07 0.56
CA VAL A 25 -2.93 0.54 1.28
C VAL A 25 -3.69 -0.63 1.86
N ARG A 26 -4.26 -0.43 3.04
CA ARG A 26 -5.13 -1.42 3.66
C ARG A 26 -6.49 -1.37 2.98
N TRP A 27 -7.02 -2.53 2.64
CA TRP A 27 -8.43 -2.68 2.29
C TRP A 27 -9.14 -3.48 3.37
N GLU A 28 -10.42 -3.18 3.53
CA GLU A 28 -11.29 -3.87 4.46
C GLU A 28 -12.65 -4.04 3.78
N ASN A 29 -13.18 -5.25 3.81
CA ASN A 29 -14.54 -5.54 3.42
C ASN A 29 -15.37 -5.63 4.70
N HIS A 30 -16.11 -4.56 5.00
CA HIS A 30 -16.97 -4.47 6.18
C HIS A 30 -18.09 -5.52 6.20
N ARG A 31 -18.47 -6.10 5.05
CA ARG A 31 -19.51 -7.13 4.99
C ARG A 31 -19.00 -8.49 5.49
N ASP A 32 -17.78 -8.87 5.10
CA ASP A 32 -17.22 -10.19 5.40
C ASP A 32 -16.16 -10.16 6.51
N GLY A 33 -15.84 -8.97 7.04
CA GLY A 33 -14.79 -8.75 8.05
C GLY A 33 -13.36 -8.99 7.54
N ARG A 34 -13.19 -9.30 6.25
CA ARG A 34 -11.88 -9.57 5.65
C ARG A 34 -11.11 -8.27 5.46
N SER A 35 -9.81 -8.33 5.69
CA SER A 35 -8.92 -7.20 5.43
C SER A 35 -7.58 -7.70 4.90
N GLY A 36 -6.85 -6.81 4.24
CA GLY A 36 -5.53 -7.11 3.72
C GLY A 36 -4.81 -5.87 3.23
N TRP A 37 -3.70 -6.08 2.55
CA TRP A 37 -2.86 -5.03 1.98
C TRP A 37 -2.74 -5.22 0.48
N VAL A 38 -2.83 -4.13 -0.27
CA VAL A 38 -2.64 -4.12 -1.72
C VAL A 38 -1.77 -2.94 -2.09
N SER A 39 -1.01 -3.04 -3.17
CA SER A 39 -0.27 -1.88 -3.67
C SER A 39 -1.22 -0.75 -4.06
N ALA A 40 -0.84 0.49 -3.76
CA ALA A 40 -1.58 1.68 -4.14
C ALA A 40 -1.52 1.85 -5.66
N ILE A 41 -2.68 1.96 -6.30
CA ILE A 41 -2.79 2.19 -7.74
C ILE A 41 -3.70 3.40 -7.98
N ARG A 42 -3.52 4.06 -9.13
CA ARG A 42 -4.46 5.04 -9.63
C ARG A 42 -5.73 4.32 -10.07
N GLY A 43 -6.84 4.63 -9.42
CA GLY A 43 -8.12 3.94 -9.62
C GLY A 43 -8.37 2.89 -8.54
N GLN A 44 -8.91 1.75 -8.92
CA GLN A 44 -9.30 0.67 -8.02
C GLN A 44 -8.87 -0.67 -8.60
N TRP A 45 -8.48 -1.60 -7.73
CA TRP A 45 -8.25 -2.98 -8.13
C TRP A 45 -9.58 -3.63 -8.50
N HIS A 46 -9.61 -4.36 -9.61
CA HIS A 46 -10.77 -5.15 -10.02
C HIS A 46 -10.39 -6.59 -10.36
N LYS A 47 -11.40 -7.46 -10.39
CA LYS A 47 -11.21 -8.87 -10.72
C LYS A 47 -10.54 -9.01 -12.09
N GLY A 48 -9.51 -9.85 -12.17
CA GLY A 48 -8.78 -10.14 -13.41
C GLY A 48 -7.74 -9.09 -13.81
N MET A 49 -7.56 -8.01 -13.04
CA MET A 49 -6.52 -7.02 -13.31
C MET A 49 -5.12 -7.61 -13.05
N SER A 50 -4.22 -7.50 -14.02
CA SER A 50 -2.81 -7.87 -13.84
C SER A 50 -2.05 -6.79 -13.08
N ALA A 51 -1.09 -7.20 -12.25
CA ALA A 51 -0.13 -6.29 -11.62
C ALA A 51 0.69 -5.49 -12.65
N THR A 52 0.92 -6.04 -13.85
CA THR A 52 1.66 -5.33 -14.91
C THR A 52 0.89 -4.16 -15.51
N ASP A 53 -0.44 -4.21 -15.47
CA ASP A 53 -1.31 -3.18 -16.07
C ASP A 53 -1.67 -2.09 -15.05
N ALA A 54 -1.25 -2.29 -13.79
CA ALA A 54 -1.51 -1.39 -12.70
C ALA A 54 -0.68 -0.11 -12.79
N SER A 55 -1.35 1.03 -12.74
CA SER A 55 -0.71 2.34 -12.59
C SER A 55 -0.41 2.61 -11.11
N TYR A 56 0.75 2.15 -10.63
CA TYR A 56 1.15 2.31 -9.22
C TYR A 56 1.29 3.79 -8.80
N LEU A 57 0.92 4.08 -7.55
CA LEU A 57 1.10 5.40 -6.95
C LEU A 57 2.44 5.47 -6.20
N PRO A 58 3.31 6.44 -6.52
CA PRO A 58 4.60 6.57 -5.86
C PRO A 58 4.43 6.91 -4.39
N LEU A 59 5.39 6.44 -3.57
CA LEU A 59 5.50 6.83 -2.18
C LEU A 59 6.14 8.23 -2.12
N THR A 60 5.31 9.25 -1.89
CA THR A 60 5.76 10.64 -1.78
C THR A 60 5.97 11.05 -0.32
N ASP A 61 6.72 12.13 -0.11
CA ASP A 61 6.93 12.72 1.22
C ASP A 61 5.61 13.06 1.92
N GLU A 62 4.59 13.51 1.17
CA GLU A 62 3.26 13.80 1.69
C GLU A 62 2.55 12.53 2.20
N VAL A 63 2.66 11.42 1.45
CA VAL A 63 2.09 10.13 1.87
C VAL A 63 2.74 9.66 3.18
N ILE A 64 4.05 9.85 3.33
CA ILE A 64 4.77 9.50 4.56
C ILE A 64 4.44 10.45 5.70
N ASP A 65 4.39 11.76 5.46
CA ASP A 65 4.00 12.73 6.49
C ASP A 65 2.60 12.40 7.03
N ARG A 66 1.63 12.12 6.15
CA ARG A 66 0.29 11.69 6.54
C ARG A 66 0.29 10.36 7.29
N HIS A 67 1.19 9.44 6.93
CA HIS A 67 1.38 8.19 7.65
C HIS A 67 1.91 8.39 9.07
N LEU A 68 2.97 9.19 9.22
CA LEU A 68 3.59 9.49 10.51
C LEU A 68 2.66 10.28 11.44
N ARG A 69 1.70 11.02 10.88
CA ARG A 69 0.63 11.70 11.64
C ARG A 69 -0.56 10.80 11.98
N GLY A 70 -0.60 9.56 11.50
CA GLY A 70 -1.71 8.63 11.70
C GLY A 70 -2.93 8.88 10.81
N GLY A 71 -2.86 9.83 9.87
CA GLY A 71 -3.97 10.11 8.95
C GLY A 71 -4.09 9.10 7.80
N HIS A 72 -3.08 8.25 7.59
CA HIS A 72 -3.07 7.27 6.51
C HIS A 72 -2.20 6.06 6.84
N HIS A 73 -2.83 4.90 7.01
CA HIS A 73 -2.12 3.67 7.32
C HIS A 73 -1.62 3.03 6.02
N ILE A 74 -0.31 3.02 5.83
CA ILE A 74 0.33 2.41 4.66
C ILE A 74 1.25 1.27 5.08
N GLY A 75 1.41 0.29 4.19
CA GLY A 75 2.41 -0.75 4.28
C GLY A 75 3.61 -0.41 3.39
N LEU A 76 4.81 -0.66 3.90
CA LEU A 76 6.06 -0.51 3.18
C LEU A 76 6.63 -1.91 2.92
N TYR A 77 6.94 -2.22 1.66
CA TYR A 77 7.42 -3.55 1.27
C TYR A 77 8.86 -3.47 0.72
N PRO A 78 9.85 -4.11 1.37
CA PRO A 78 11.12 -4.44 0.73
C PRO A 78 10.90 -5.68 -0.15
N SER A 79 10.67 -5.50 -1.45
CA SER A 79 10.23 -6.58 -2.35
C SER A 79 11.40 -7.42 -2.91
N PRO A 80 11.16 -8.70 -3.24
CA PRO A 80 11.33 -9.14 -4.63
C PRO A 80 9.96 -9.50 -5.22
N GLY A 81 9.76 -9.16 -6.49
CA GLY A 81 8.45 -9.18 -7.14
C GLY A 81 7.82 -10.57 -7.21
N ALA A 82 6.51 -10.60 -7.00
CA ALA A 82 5.55 -11.50 -7.63
C ALA A 82 4.20 -11.03 -7.14
N GLY A 83 3.23 -10.90 -8.04
CA GLY A 83 1.87 -10.53 -7.69
C GLY A 83 1.40 -11.36 -6.50
N GLY A 84 1.25 -10.70 -5.35
CA GLY A 84 0.48 -11.27 -4.25
C GLY A 84 -0.87 -11.58 -4.86
N ASN A 85 -1.14 -12.88 -5.04
CA ASN A 85 -2.36 -13.34 -5.66
C ASN A 85 -3.50 -12.57 -4.99
N VAL A 86 -4.31 -11.88 -5.78
CA VAL A 86 -5.44 -11.07 -5.32
C VAL A 86 -6.58 -11.99 -4.84
N ARG A 87 -6.25 -13.09 -4.15
CA ARG A 87 -7.15 -14.04 -3.49
C ARG A 87 -7.87 -13.43 -2.27
N GLY A 88 -7.95 -12.11 -2.21
CA GLY A 88 -8.73 -11.37 -1.22
C GLY A 88 -9.73 -10.38 -1.81
N ILE A 89 -9.47 -9.83 -3.01
CA ILE A 89 -10.38 -8.84 -3.64
C ILE A 89 -11.47 -9.56 -4.47
N THR A 90 -11.41 -10.88 -4.62
CA THR A 90 -12.58 -11.67 -5.02
C THR A 90 -12.48 -13.12 -4.57
N GLU A 91 -13.11 -13.44 -3.43
CA GLU A 91 -13.96 -14.62 -3.32
C GLU A 91 -15.15 -14.30 -2.39
N PRO A 92 -16.24 -13.67 -2.88
CA PRO A 92 -17.56 -13.97 -2.36
C PRO A 92 -18.06 -15.22 -3.11
N ASN A 93 -18.27 -16.30 -2.37
CA ASN A 93 -19.04 -17.47 -2.78
C ASN A 93 -18.34 -18.51 -3.69
N SER A 94 -17.64 -19.47 -3.08
CA SER A 94 -17.71 -20.86 -3.59
C SER A 94 -18.91 -21.50 -2.91
N SER A 95 -20.04 -21.54 -3.62
CA SER A 95 -21.13 -22.45 -3.27
C SER A 95 -20.71 -23.86 -3.69
N ALA A 96 -20.57 -24.74 -2.71
CA ALA A 96 -20.84 -26.18 -2.84
C ALA A 96 -21.54 -26.60 -1.55
#